data_AF-A0A6V8CV51-F1
#
_entry.id   AF-A0A6V8CV51-F1
#
_cell.length_a   1.000
_cell.length_b   1.000
_cell.length_c   1.000
_cell.angle_alpha   90.00
_cell.angle_beta   90.00
_cell.angle_gamma   90.00
#
_symmetry.space_group_name_H-M   'P 1'
#
loop_
_entity.id
_entity.type
_entity.pdbx_description
1 polymer ?
#
loop_
_entity_poly.entity_id
_entity_poly.type
_entity_poly.pdbx_seq_one_letter_code
_entity_poly.pdbx_strand_id
1 'polypeptide(L)'
;MPEAEAELVEGWWTEYGGMRWGLLFASEYLRALAACLLFSLFFLGGWEFPFEDSLITVPIIGGIFEFIFQIIPHSIWLLMKAWLVFGFFIWVRASLHRVRTDQILEFGWRYLLPLSVIQLGLSMWLRLGVYDGGSWPLIVPALITIISIVLFVVLVMDEDEDALAEQRRPYHVSEINKASPGARMNMED
;
A
#
# COMPACT_ATOMS: atom_id res chain seq x y z
N MET A 1 -7.60 11.67 5.39
CA MET A 1 -7.62 12.96 4.70
C MET A 1 -9.04 13.51 4.75
N PRO A 2 -9.35 14.40 5.70
CA PRO A 2 -10.59 15.16 5.74
C PRO A 2 -10.34 16.50 5.04
N GLU A 3 -10.59 16.56 3.72
CA GLU A 3 -10.15 17.70 2.90
C GLU A 3 -11.29 18.44 2.17
N ALA A 4 -12.54 18.02 2.30
CA ALA A 4 -13.68 18.79 1.78
C ALA A 4 -14.35 19.70 2.84
N GLU A 5 -13.93 19.62 4.11
CA GLU A 5 -14.36 20.57 5.17
C GLU A 5 -13.33 21.69 5.40
N ALA A 6 -12.11 21.54 4.87
CA ALA A 6 -10.96 22.41 5.16
C ALA A 6 -10.83 23.62 4.22
N GLU A 7 -11.65 23.75 3.18
CA GLU A 7 -11.64 24.94 2.31
C GLU A 7 -12.28 26.18 2.96
N LEU A 8 -12.89 26.06 4.15
CA LEU A 8 -13.51 27.17 4.89
C LEU A 8 -12.96 27.46 6.31
N VAL A 9 -12.14 26.60 6.90
CA VAL A 9 -11.35 26.74 8.16
C VAL A 9 -10.73 25.35 8.36
N GLU A 10 -9.49 25.22 8.86
CA GLU A 10 -8.70 23.97 8.89
C GLU A 10 -9.31 22.81 9.75
N GLY A 11 -10.46 22.27 9.33
CA GLY A 11 -11.13 21.08 9.86
C GLY A 11 -11.10 20.92 11.38
N TRP A 12 -10.95 19.68 11.84
CA TRP A 12 -10.78 19.36 13.27
C TRP A 12 -9.49 19.95 13.86
N TRP A 13 -8.55 20.41 13.05
CA TRP A 13 -7.22 20.81 13.52
C TRP A 13 -7.24 22.12 14.29
N THR A 14 -8.14 23.03 13.89
CA THR A 14 -8.34 24.33 14.54
C THR A 14 -9.10 24.26 15.86
N GLU A 15 -9.81 23.16 16.12
CA GLU A 15 -10.63 23.01 17.33
C GLU A 15 -9.81 22.61 18.56
N TYR A 16 -8.63 22.02 18.37
CA TYR A 16 -7.78 21.52 19.45
C TYR A 16 -6.48 22.32 19.55
N GLY A 17 -6.25 22.97 20.70
CA GLY A 17 -5.02 23.68 21.02
C GLY A 17 -4.17 23.00 22.10
N GLY A 18 -2.90 23.40 22.18
CA GLY A 18 -1.98 23.03 23.28
C GLY A 18 -1.71 21.52 23.39
N MET A 19 -1.97 20.95 24.58
CA MET A 19 -1.67 19.53 24.86
C MET A 19 -2.58 18.57 24.08
N ARG A 20 -3.84 18.94 23.83
CA ARG A 20 -4.77 18.11 23.06
C ARG A 20 -4.31 17.98 21.62
N TRP A 21 -3.86 19.08 21.01
CA TRP A 21 -3.21 19.08 19.70
C TRP A 21 -2.02 18.10 19.70
N GLY A 22 -1.11 18.20 20.67
CA GLY A 22 0.06 17.32 20.76
C GLY A 22 -0.26 15.82 20.85
N LEU A 23 -1.28 15.45 21.63
CA LEU A 23 -1.72 14.05 21.75
C LEU A 23 -2.31 13.50 20.44
N LEU A 24 -3.02 14.34 19.69
CA LEU A 24 -3.61 13.97 18.41
C LEU A 24 -2.54 13.79 17.31
N PHE A 25 -1.46 14.57 17.33
CA PHE A 25 -0.29 14.28 16.48
C PHE A 25 0.42 13.01 16.90
N ALA A 26 0.64 12.84 18.21
CA ALA A 26 1.31 11.67 18.73
C ALA A 26 0.56 10.40 18.33
N SER A 27 -0.77 10.39 18.44
CA SER A 27 -1.59 9.23 18.04
C SER A 27 -1.51 8.94 16.54
N GLU A 28 -1.47 9.95 15.69
CA GLU A 28 -1.33 9.76 14.24
C GLU A 28 0.02 9.13 13.88
N TYR A 29 1.10 9.63 14.47
CA TYR A 29 2.44 9.04 14.28
C TYR A 29 2.58 7.66 14.91
N LEU A 30 1.98 7.42 16.08
CA LEU A 30 1.95 6.10 16.71
C LEU A 30 1.18 5.09 15.86
N ARG A 31 0.07 5.50 15.25
CA ARG A 31 -0.69 4.66 14.32
C ARG A 31 0.13 4.31 13.08
N ALA A 32 0.85 5.28 12.51
CA ALA A 32 1.74 5.04 11.38
C ALA A 32 2.90 4.09 11.76
N LEU A 33 3.51 4.28 12.92
CA LEU A 33 4.56 3.40 13.44
C LEU A 33 4.06 1.98 13.67
N ALA A 34 2.86 1.82 14.26
CA ALA A 34 2.21 0.53 14.47
C ALA A 34 1.93 -0.19 13.14
N ALA A 35 1.50 0.55 12.10
CA ALA A 35 1.32 -0.01 10.76
C ALA A 35 2.67 -0.49 10.16
N CYS A 36 3.75 0.26 10.35
CA CYS A 36 5.09 -0.14 9.90
C CYS A 36 5.60 -1.38 10.65
N LEU A 37 5.32 -1.50 11.95
CA LEU A 37 5.63 -2.69 12.74
C LEU A 37 4.88 -3.92 12.24
N LEU A 38 3.57 -3.79 12.01
CA LEU A 38 2.75 -4.87 11.44
C LEU A 38 3.22 -5.28 10.05
N PHE A 39 3.56 -4.31 9.20
CA PHE A 39 4.10 -4.58 7.88
C PHE A 39 5.42 -5.36 7.95
N SER A 40 6.33 -4.94 8.83
CA SER A 40 7.60 -5.65 9.03
C SER A 40 7.40 -7.06 9.59
N LEU A 41 6.37 -7.27 10.40
CA LEU A 41 6.06 -8.58 10.97
C LEU A 41 5.54 -9.55 9.90
N PHE A 42 4.58 -9.12 9.08
CA PHE A 42 3.92 -10.00 8.11
C PHE A 42 4.72 -10.21 6.83
N PHE A 43 5.43 -9.18 6.35
CA PHE A 43 6.04 -9.22 5.02
C PHE A 43 7.57 -9.35 5.04
N LEU A 44 8.25 -8.89 6.10
CA LEU A 44 9.72 -8.84 6.17
C LEU A 44 10.32 -9.92 7.08
N GLY A 45 9.56 -10.98 7.40
CA GLY A 45 10.04 -12.10 8.23
C GLY A 45 10.15 -11.78 9.73
N GLY A 46 9.48 -10.73 10.21
CA GLY A 46 9.38 -10.43 11.63
C GLY A 46 10.73 -10.26 12.34
N TRP A 47 10.97 -11.15 13.31
CA TRP A 47 12.10 -11.11 14.23
C TRP A 47 13.39 -11.71 13.65
N GLU A 48 13.30 -12.48 12.58
CA GLU A 48 14.44 -13.16 11.97
C GLU A 48 15.22 -12.22 11.06
N PHE A 49 16.54 -12.39 11.01
CA PHE A 49 17.33 -11.68 10.01
C PHE A 49 17.08 -12.32 8.63
N PRO A 50 16.95 -11.53 7.54
CA PRO A 50 16.75 -12.12 6.22
C PRO A 50 17.87 -13.11 5.92
N PHE A 51 17.49 -14.37 5.64
CA PHE A 51 18.41 -15.46 5.28
C PHE A 51 19.32 -15.97 6.41
N GLU A 52 18.92 -15.78 7.68
CA GLU A 52 19.69 -16.19 8.87
C GLU A 52 20.29 -17.61 8.78
N ASP A 53 19.46 -18.63 8.54
CA ASP A 53 19.90 -20.03 8.43
C ASP A 53 20.96 -20.25 7.33
N SER A 54 20.80 -19.58 6.18
CA SER A 54 21.73 -19.72 5.07
C SER A 54 23.01 -18.89 5.26
N LEU A 55 22.95 -17.78 5.99
CA LEU A 55 24.07 -16.89 6.28
C LEU A 55 25.00 -17.49 7.35
N ILE A 56 24.44 -18.17 8.34
CA ILE A 56 25.20 -18.89 9.39
C ILE A 56 26.05 -20.02 8.78
N THR A 57 25.54 -20.67 7.73
CA THR A 57 26.21 -21.79 7.06
C THR A 57 27.46 -21.37 6.24
N VAL A 58 27.67 -20.06 5.99
CA VAL A 58 28.80 -19.58 5.17
C VAL A 58 30.10 -19.54 6.00
N PRO A 59 31.15 -20.32 5.65
CA PRO A 59 32.28 -20.64 6.54
C PRO A 59 33.28 -19.51 6.86
N ILE A 60 32.98 -18.24 6.54
CA ILE A 60 33.82 -17.06 6.85
C ILE A 60 32.98 -15.93 7.47
N ILE A 61 31.72 -15.81 7.05
CA ILE A 61 30.80 -14.76 7.46
C ILE A 61 29.92 -15.25 8.64
N GLY A 62 29.57 -16.54 8.67
CA GLY A 62 28.68 -17.12 9.67
C GLY A 62 29.10 -16.90 11.13
N GLY A 63 30.39 -17.04 11.45
CA GLY A 63 30.87 -16.87 12.83
C GLY A 63 30.75 -15.43 13.38
N ILE A 64 30.85 -14.41 12.52
CA ILE A 64 30.63 -13.01 12.91
C ILE A 64 29.14 -12.76 13.12
N PHE A 65 28.30 -13.29 12.22
CA PHE A 65 26.85 -13.13 12.31
C PHE A 65 26.23 -13.89 13.49
N GLU A 66 26.70 -15.10 13.82
CA GLU A 66 26.28 -15.81 15.03
C GLU A 66 26.59 -15.01 16.30
N PHE A 67 27.79 -14.44 16.40
CA PHE A 67 28.16 -13.61 17.55
C PHE A 67 27.29 -12.35 17.66
N ILE A 68 26.95 -11.72 16.54
CA ILE A 68 26.07 -10.55 16.49
C ILE A 68 24.63 -10.93 16.90
N PHE A 69 24.10 -12.05 16.40
CA PHE A 69 22.75 -12.52 16.74
C PHE A 69 22.61 -12.97 18.20
N GLN A 70 23.69 -13.46 18.82
CA GLN A 70 23.71 -13.77 20.26
C GLN A 70 23.69 -12.51 21.13
N ILE A 71 24.31 -11.41 20.68
CA ILE A 71 24.42 -10.17 21.46
C ILE A 71 23.20 -9.27 21.30
N ILE A 72 22.63 -9.21 20.10
CA ILE A 72 21.52 -8.33 19.76
C ILE A 72 20.21 -9.11 19.88
N PRO A 73 19.31 -8.75 20.82
CA PRO A 73 17.98 -9.35 20.86
C PRO A 73 17.27 -9.19 19.52
N HIS A 74 16.62 -10.26 19.05
CA HIS A 74 15.84 -10.28 17.81
C HIS A 74 14.80 -9.15 17.71
N SER A 75 14.37 -8.59 18.85
CA SER A 75 13.52 -7.41 18.94
C SER A 75 14.09 -6.15 18.31
N ILE A 76 15.41 -5.97 18.37
CA ILE A 76 16.08 -4.81 17.80
C ILE A 76 16.03 -4.90 16.26
N TRP A 77 16.11 -6.10 15.69
CA TRP A 77 15.98 -6.27 14.23
C TRP A 77 14.61 -5.90 13.71
N LEU A 78 13.56 -6.33 14.40
CA LEU A 78 12.20 -5.94 14.07
C LEU A 78 12.01 -4.42 14.16
N LEU A 79 12.53 -3.79 15.22
CA LEU A 79 12.44 -2.34 15.39
C LEU A 79 13.22 -1.59 14.30
N MET A 80 14.41 -2.07 13.94
CA MET A 80 15.22 -1.49 12.87
C MET A 80 14.54 -1.57 11.51
N LYS A 81 13.95 -2.73 11.16
CA LYS A 81 13.16 -2.88 9.92
C LYS A 81 11.95 -1.96 9.93
N ALA A 82 11.23 -1.86 11.04
CA ALA A 82 10.10 -0.95 11.16
C ALA A 82 10.49 0.53 10.98
N TRP A 83 11.65 0.94 11.52
CA TRP A 83 12.20 2.28 11.30
C TRP A 83 12.59 2.52 9.84
N LEU A 84 13.15 1.53 9.14
CA LEU A 84 13.45 1.63 7.71
C LEU A 84 12.16 1.79 6.88
N VAL A 85 11.12 1.00 7.17
CA VAL A 85 9.81 1.11 6.51
C VAL A 85 9.16 2.46 6.83
N PHE A 86 9.26 2.94 8.06
CA PHE A 86 8.75 4.25 8.46
C PHE A 86 9.49 5.39 7.72
N GLY A 87 10.82 5.30 7.60
CA GLY A 87 11.62 6.23 6.81
C GLY A 87 11.23 6.22 5.32
N PHE A 88 10.99 5.04 4.76
CA PHE A 88 10.45 4.90 3.40
C PHE A 88 9.08 5.57 3.27
N PHE A 89 8.18 5.40 4.25
CA PHE A 89 6.86 6.04 4.23
C PHE A 89 6.95 7.57 4.28
N ILE A 90 7.88 8.12 5.06
CA ILE A 90 8.16 9.56 5.08
C ILE A 90 8.68 10.02 3.71
N TRP A 91 9.59 9.25 3.10
CA TRP A 91 10.12 9.58 1.78
C TRP A 91 9.03 9.57 0.69
N VAL A 92 8.14 8.57 0.70
CA VAL A 92 6.99 8.50 -0.22
C VAL A 92 6.06 9.69 0.01
N ARG A 93 5.74 10.03 1.27
CA ARG A 93 4.92 11.19 1.62
C ARG A 93 5.53 12.49 1.11
N ALA A 94 6.86 12.63 1.15
CA ALA A 94 7.56 13.81 0.65
C ALA A 94 7.62 13.86 -0.89
N SER A 95 7.58 12.69 -1.56
CA SER A 95 7.77 12.58 -3.01
C SER A 95 6.45 12.63 -3.79
N LEU A 96 5.33 12.22 -3.20
CA LEU A 96 4.04 12.16 -3.89
C LEU A 96 3.39 13.55 -4.01
N HIS A 97 3.04 13.92 -5.25
CA HIS A 97 2.19 15.06 -5.53
C HIS A 97 0.76 14.77 -5.02
N ARG A 98 0.12 15.74 -4.36
CA ARG A 98 -1.20 15.60 -3.74
C ARG A 98 -2.21 14.96 -4.70
N VAL A 99 -2.80 13.82 -4.30
CA VAL A 99 -3.81 13.07 -5.05
C VAL A 99 -5.21 13.41 -4.51
N ARG A 100 -6.21 13.49 -5.40
CA ARG A 100 -7.60 13.77 -4.99
C ARG A 100 -8.20 12.55 -4.28
N THR A 101 -9.01 12.76 -3.24
CA THR A 101 -9.68 11.70 -2.47
C THR A 101 -10.46 10.73 -3.36
N ASP A 102 -11.15 11.24 -4.37
CA ASP A 102 -11.93 10.41 -5.31
C ASP A 102 -11.04 9.39 -6.06
N GLN A 103 -9.83 9.81 -6.45
CA GLN A 103 -8.87 8.94 -7.13
C GLN A 103 -8.30 7.88 -6.19
N ILE A 104 -8.10 8.22 -4.91
CA ILE A 104 -7.66 7.27 -3.88
C ILE A 104 -8.75 6.22 -3.63
N LEU A 105 -10.02 6.65 -3.58
CA LEU A 105 -11.16 5.76 -3.38
C LEU A 105 -11.35 4.82 -4.58
N GLU A 106 -11.29 5.36 -5.80
CA GLU A 106 -11.34 4.58 -7.03
C GLU A 106 -10.19 3.56 -7.08
N PHE A 107 -8.96 3.96 -6.77
CA PHE A 107 -7.82 3.06 -6.68
C PHE A 107 -8.04 1.92 -5.67
N GLY A 108 -8.56 2.25 -4.49
CA GLY A 108 -8.83 1.27 -3.44
C GLY A 108 -9.90 0.25 -3.80
N TRP A 109 -11.04 0.71 -4.32
CA TRP A 109 -12.18 -0.15 -4.61
C TRP A 109 -12.07 -0.90 -5.94
N ARG A 110 -11.58 -0.23 -7.00
CA ARG A 110 -11.52 -0.82 -8.35
C ARG A 110 -10.29 -1.71 -8.53
N TYR A 111 -9.17 -1.40 -7.88
CA TYR A 111 -7.91 -2.14 -8.08
C TYR A 111 -7.49 -2.95 -6.86
N LEU A 112 -7.35 -2.33 -5.68
CA LEU A 112 -6.77 -3.02 -4.51
C LEU A 112 -7.65 -4.15 -3.97
N LEU A 113 -8.97 -3.94 -3.88
CA LEU A 113 -9.89 -4.97 -3.38
C LEU A 113 -9.90 -6.25 -4.23
N PRO A 114 -10.19 -6.20 -5.54
CA PRO A 114 -10.23 -7.42 -6.34
C PRO A 114 -8.86 -8.12 -6.39
N LEU A 115 -7.77 -7.34 -6.45
CA LEU A 115 -6.41 -7.88 -6.43
C LEU A 115 -6.14 -8.68 -5.14
N SER A 116 -6.57 -8.16 -3.99
CA SER A 116 -6.38 -8.85 -2.70
C SER A 116 -7.12 -10.19 -2.64
N VAL A 117 -8.32 -10.27 -3.23
CA VAL A 117 -9.13 -11.50 -3.27
C VAL A 117 -8.49 -12.55 -4.18
N ILE A 118 -8.01 -12.14 -5.36
CA ILE A 118 -7.29 -13.03 -6.28
C ILE A 118 -6.02 -13.57 -5.62
N GLN A 119 -5.26 -12.70 -4.95
CA GLN A 119 -4.04 -13.09 -4.24
C GLN A 119 -4.32 -14.11 -3.13
N LEU A 120 -5.41 -13.92 -2.38
CA LEU A 120 -5.83 -14.85 -1.32
C LEU A 120 -6.23 -16.21 -1.92
N GLY A 121 -7.00 -16.21 -3.01
CA GLY A 121 -7.37 -17.44 -3.73
C GLY A 121 -6.16 -18.20 -4.26
N LEU A 122 -5.21 -17.49 -4.88
CA LEU A 122 -3.96 -18.06 -5.38
C LEU A 122 -3.12 -18.67 -4.25
N SER A 123 -2.97 -17.95 -3.14
CA SER A 123 -2.23 -18.42 -1.96
C SER A 123 -2.87 -19.70 -1.38
N MET A 124 -4.20 -19.75 -1.28
CA MET A 124 -4.92 -20.92 -0.80
C MET A 124 -4.76 -22.12 -1.73
N TRP A 125 -4.83 -21.91 -3.05
CA TRP A 125 -4.63 -22.96 -4.04
C TRP A 125 -3.22 -23.55 -3.97
N LEU A 126 -2.18 -22.71 -3.88
CA LEU A 126 -0.80 -23.16 -3.73
C LEU A 126 -0.59 -23.96 -2.44
N ARG A 127 -1.20 -23.52 -1.34
CA ARG A 127 -1.11 -24.22 -0.06
C ARG A 127 -1.76 -25.59 -0.07
N LEU A 128 -2.86 -25.77 -0.81
CA LEU A 128 -3.60 -27.04 -0.85
C LEU A 128 -3.13 -27.99 -1.95
N GLY A 129 -2.71 -27.46 -3.10
CA GLY A 129 -2.41 -28.27 -4.29
C GLY A 129 -0.93 -28.60 -4.51
N VAL A 130 -0.01 -27.82 -3.93
CA VAL A 130 1.43 -27.91 -4.25
C VAL A 130 2.28 -28.19 -3.01
N TYR A 131 1.75 -27.99 -1.80
CA TYR A 131 2.54 -28.11 -0.59
C TYR A 131 2.54 -29.54 -0.02
N ASP A 132 3.66 -30.25 -0.20
CA ASP A 132 3.86 -31.61 0.30
C ASP A 132 4.47 -31.70 1.72
N GLY A 133 4.42 -30.63 2.52
CA GLY A 133 4.95 -30.63 3.89
C GLY A 133 6.45 -30.38 4.04
N GLY A 134 7.17 -30.19 2.92
CA GLY A 134 8.60 -29.85 2.92
C GLY A 134 8.91 -28.37 3.17
N SER A 135 10.20 -28.00 3.09
CA SER A 135 10.60 -26.60 3.00
C SER A 135 10.20 -26.03 1.63
N TRP A 136 9.64 -24.82 1.61
CA TRP A 136 9.35 -24.15 0.34
C TRP A 136 10.66 -23.81 -0.36
N PRO A 137 10.85 -24.21 -1.64
CA PRO A 137 11.96 -23.69 -2.40
C PRO A 137 11.78 -22.17 -2.55
N LEU A 138 12.88 -21.42 -2.41
CA LEU A 138 12.88 -19.94 -2.43
C LEU A 138 12.29 -19.35 -3.73
N ILE A 139 12.24 -20.17 -4.77
CA ILE A 139 11.66 -19.87 -6.08
C ILE A 139 10.14 -19.66 -5.97
N VAL A 140 9.44 -20.37 -5.09
CA VAL A 140 7.97 -20.30 -5.02
C VAL A 140 7.48 -18.95 -4.47
N PRO A 141 7.98 -18.43 -3.33
CA PRO A 141 7.65 -17.07 -2.90
C PRO A 141 8.01 -16.01 -3.95
N ALA A 142 9.15 -16.16 -4.64
CA ALA A 142 9.58 -15.24 -5.69
C ALA A 142 8.66 -15.28 -6.92
N LEU A 143 8.18 -16.45 -7.34
CA LEU A 143 7.22 -16.56 -8.44
C LEU A 143 5.86 -15.97 -8.06
N ILE A 144 5.41 -16.15 -6.82
CA ILE A 144 4.15 -15.56 -6.35
C ILE A 144 4.22 -14.03 -6.38
N THR A 145 5.32 -13.44 -5.90
CA THR A 145 5.48 -11.99 -5.93
C THR A 145 5.56 -11.47 -7.36
N ILE A 146 6.26 -12.17 -8.26
CA ILE A 146 6.32 -11.81 -9.69
C ILE A 146 4.94 -11.90 -10.33
N ILE A 147 4.19 -13.00 -10.13
CA ILE A 147 2.84 -13.17 -10.68
C ILE A 147 1.90 -12.08 -10.14
N SER A 148 1.99 -11.75 -8.85
CA SER A 148 1.20 -10.68 -8.24
C SER A 148 1.52 -9.31 -8.84
N ILE A 149 2.81 -9.01 -9.06
CA ILE A 149 3.25 -7.78 -9.73
C ILE A 149 2.77 -7.74 -11.18
N VAL A 150 2.86 -8.85 -11.92
CA VAL A 150 2.38 -8.93 -13.31
C VAL A 150 0.87 -8.75 -13.36
N LEU A 151 0.10 -9.40 -12.48
CA LEU A 151 -1.36 -9.24 -12.39
C LEU A 151 -1.72 -7.78 -12.04
N PHE A 152 -0.99 -7.16 -11.11
CA PHE A 152 -1.16 -5.75 -10.78
C PHE A 152 -0.88 -4.85 -11.99
N VAL A 153 0.21 -5.08 -12.72
CA VAL A 153 0.55 -4.31 -13.93
C VAL A 153 -0.50 -4.51 -15.01
N VAL A 154 -0.99 -5.73 -15.23
CA VAL A 154 -2.07 -6.01 -16.20
C VAL A 154 -3.33 -5.25 -15.81
N LEU A 155 -3.77 -5.32 -14.54
CA LEU A 155 -4.96 -4.60 -14.10
C LEU A 155 -4.79 -3.09 -14.20
N VAL A 156 -3.60 -2.55 -13.91
CA VAL A 156 -3.31 -1.11 -14.05
C VAL A 156 -3.24 -0.69 -15.52
N MET A 157 -2.78 -1.56 -16.42
CA MET A 157 -2.69 -1.29 -17.86
C MET A 157 -4.02 -1.51 -18.60
N ASP A 158 -4.92 -2.33 -18.06
CA ASP A 158 -6.28 -2.56 -18.58
C ASP A 158 -7.23 -1.37 -18.29
N GLU A 159 -6.67 -0.15 -18.25
CA GLU A 159 -7.43 1.08 -18.15
C GLU A 159 -8.16 1.26 -19.48
N ASP A 160 -9.46 0.91 -19.49
CA ASP A 160 -10.39 0.96 -20.63
C ASP A 160 -10.04 2.10 -21.60
N GLU A 161 -9.48 1.78 -22.77
CA GLU A 161 -9.27 2.77 -23.85
C GLU A 161 -10.59 3.49 -24.20
N ASP A 162 -11.72 2.80 -24.02
CA ASP A 162 -13.07 3.32 -24.20
C ASP A 162 -13.46 4.38 -23.15
N ALA A 163 -13.00 4.27 -21.89
CA ALA A 163 -13.27 5.27 -20.85
C ALA A 163 -12.44 6.56 -21.04
N LEU A 164 -11.24 6.44 -21.60
CA LEU A 164 -10.41 7.57 -22.02
C LEU A 164 -10.98 8.26 -23.28
N ALA A 165 -11.54 7.47 -24.20
CA ALA A 165 -12.18 7.98 -25.42
C ALA A 165 -13.50 8.72 -25.13
N GLU A 166 -14.28 8.30 -24.13
CA GLU A 166 -15.62 8.87 -23.89
C GLU A 166 -15.64 10.00 -22.84
N GLN A 167 -14.58 10.24 -22.06
CA GLN A 167 -14.55 11.26 -20.99
C GLN A 167 -15.77 11.23 -20.05
N ARG A 168 -16.52 10.12 -19.98
CA ARG A 168 -17.66 9.95 -19.08
C ARG A 168 -17.16 9.58 -17.69
N ARG A 169 -16.53 10.53 -16.99
CA ARG A 169 -16.52 10.44 -15.53
C ARG A 169 -17.97 10.56 -15.07
N PRO A 170 -18.44 9.73 -14.11
CA PRO A 170 -19.80 9.78 -13.58
C PRO A 170 -20.24 11.16 -13.03
N TYR A 171 -19.30 12.08 -12.82
CA TYR A 171 -19.51 13.42 -12.24
C TYR A 171 -18.96 14.57 -13.11
N HIS A 172 -19.04 14.49 -14.44
CA HIS A 172 -18.76 15.65 -15.28
C HIS A 172 -19.93 16.65 -15.26
N VAL A 173 -19.65 17.86 -14.78
CA VAL A 173 -20.59 19.02 -14.81
C VAL A 173 -20.51 19.76 -16.16
N SER A 174 -19.56 19.38 -17.02
CA SER A 174 -19.46 19.89 -18.38
C SER A 174 -20.31 19.06 -19.32
N GLU A 175 -21.42 19.60 -19.81
CA GLU A 175 -22.10 19.03 -20.97
C GLU A 175 -21.17 19.10 -22.20
N ILE A 176 -21.14 18.00 -22.97
CA ILE A 176 -20.38 17.90 -24.23
C ILE A 176 -20.85 18.96 -25.24
N ASN A 177 -22.09 19.41 -25.10
CA ASN A 177 -22.67 20.44 -25.96
C ASN A 177 -22.62 21.81 -25.26
N LYS A 178 -21.87 22.74 -25.85
CA LYS A 178 -21.83 24.13 -25.37
C LYS A 178 -23.20 24.76 -25.62
N ALA A 179 -23.96 25.02 -24.55
CA ALA A 179 -25.22 25.73 -24.65
C ALA A 179 -24.99 27.12 -25.27
N SER A 180 -25.36 27.26 -26.56
CA SER A 180 -25.28 28.50 -27.31
C SER A 180 -26.66 29.18 -27.29
N PRO A 181 -26.73 30.52 -27.16
CA PRO A 181 -28.01 31.24 -27.23
C PRO A 181 -28.65 30.98 -28.60
N GLY A 182 -29.73 30.19 -28.63
CA GLY A 182 -30.45 29.82 -29.87
C GLY A 182 -30.55 28.31 -30.14
N ALA A 183 -29.87 27.45 -29.39
CA ALA A 183 -30.07 26.01 -29.46
C ALA A 183 -31.41 25.63 -28.80
N ARG A 184 -32.51 25.65 -29.57
CA ARG A 184 -33.75 25.01 -29.15
C ARG A 184 -33.56 23.50 -29.26
N MET A 185 -33.66 22.78 -28.15
CA MET A 185 -33.87 21.33 -28.18
C MET A 185 -35.23 21.08 -28.82
N ASN A 186 -35.24 20.52 -30.03
CA ASN A 186 -36.42 19.85 -30.54
C ASN A 186 -36.53 18.54 -29.76
N MET A 187 -37.40 18.54 -28.76
CA MET A 187 -37.90 17.30 -28.18
C MET A 187 -38.97 16.78 -29.14
N GLU A 188 -38.60 15.80 -29.97
CA GLU A 188 -39.55 14.91 -30.64
C GLU A 188 -39.26 13.49 -30.11
N ASP A 189 -40.27 12.98 -29.40
CA ASP A 189 -40.62 11.61 -29.01
C ASP A 189 -39.53 10.58 -28.60
#